data_AF-A0A1W1HM00-F1
#
_entry.id   AF-A0A1W1HM00-F1
#
_cell.length_a   1.000
_cell.length_b   1.000
_cell.length_c   1.000
_cell.angle_alpha   90.00
_cell.angle_beta   90.00
_cell.angle_gamma   90.00
#
_symmetry.space_group_name_H-M   'P 1'
#
loop_
_entity.id
_entity.type
_entity.pdbx_description
1 polymer ?
#
loop_
_entity_poly.entity_id
_entity_poly.type
_entity_poly.pdbx_seq_one_letter_code
_entity_poly.pdbx_strand_id
1 'polypeptide(L)'
;MNFRLVLTVVALGFIVLLLVIGIRTAVRWLKIHYPQRANAVLFGVCLLLAGAGVLIAIEMKDQPTFRPNDLLTLQEPVVARTIVSDRESRSITCVVDLHEHLGVLELDNERGSLRALVESNNTSVPLYCPIGAEVRIEAAWLHHPTITHRQADTDGP
;
A
#
# COMPACT_ATOMS: atom_id res chain seq x y z
N MET A 1 28.65 -15.14 4.09
CA MET A 1 27.64 -15.57 3.09
C MET A 1 26.39 -16.00 3.84
N ASN A 2 25.25 -15.34 3.62
CA ASN A 2 24.04 -15.53 4.43
C ASN A 2 23.35 -16.86 4.07
N PHE A 3 23.59 -17.92 4.86
CA PHE A 3 22.97 -19.23 4.70
C PHE A 3 21.43 -19.17 4.55
N ARG A 4 20.79 -18.21 5.22
CA ARG A 4 19.35 -17.94 5.07
C ARG A 4 18.97 -17.57 3.64
N LEU A 5 19.74 -16.69 2.99
CA LEU A 5 19.47 -16.25 1.62
C LEU A 5 19.64 -17.40 0.63
N VAL A 6 20.70 -18.20 0.80
CA VAL A 6 20.95 -19.40 -0.03
C VAL A 6 19.78 -20.39 0.10
N LEU A 7 19.32 -20.65 1.32
CA LEU A 7 18.22 -21.58 1.57
C LEU A 7 16.89 -21.08 0.98
N THR A 8 16.61 -19.78 1.08
CA THR A 8 15.42 -19.16 0.45
C THR A 8 15.47 -19.29 -1.07
N VAL A 9 16.62 -19.06 -1.70
CA VAL A 9 16.78 -19.17 -3.16
C VAL A 9 16.60 -20.62 -3.61
N VAL A 10 17.18 -21.59 -2.90
CA VAL A 10 17.01 -23.02 -3.22
C VAL A 10 15.55 -23.45 -3.05
N ALA A 11 14.89 -23.02 -1.96
CA ALA A 11 13.48 -23.32 -1.74
C ALA A 11 12.58 -22.73 -2.83
N LEU A 12 12.78 -21.47 -3.21
CA LEU A 12 12.06 -20.83 -4.32
C LEU A 12 12.29 -21.58 -5.64
N GLY A 13 13.54 -21.95 -5.94
CA GLY A 13 13.86 -22.74 -7.14
C GLY A 13 13.15 -24.09 -7.16
N PHE A 14 13.08 -24.77 -6.01
CA PHE A 14 12.37 -26.04 -5.88
C PHE A 14 10.85 -25.88 -6.10
N ILE A 15 10.24 -24.83 -5.54
CA ILE A 15 8.81 -24.53 -5.73
C ILE A 15 8.51 -24.28 -7.21
N VAL A 16 9.34 -23.47 -7.89
CA VAL A 16 9.19 -23.20 -9.33
C VAL A 16 9.31 -24.49 -10.14
N LEU A 17 10.27 -25.36 -9.82
CA LEU A 17 10.44 -26.64 -10.50
C LEU A 17 9.19 -27.53 -10.36
N LEU A 18 8.64 -27.64 -9.15
CA LEU A 18 7.42 -28.41 -8.90
C LEU A 18 6.22 -27.85 -9.68
N LEU A 19 6.06 -26.53 -9.73
CA LEU A 19 5.03 -25.87 -10.53
C LEU A 19 5.17 -26.21 -12.02
N VAL A 20 6.38 -26.11 -12.57
CA VAL A 20 6.62 -26.43 -14.00
C VAL A 20 6.26 -27.89 -14.31
N ILE A 21 6.63 -28.82 -13.43
CA ILE A 21 6.30 -30.25 -13.60
C ILE A 21 4.79 -30.48 -13.50
N GLY A 22 4.12 -29.86 -12.52
CA GLY A 22 2.67 -29.92 -12.33
C GLY A 22 1.90 -29.37 -13.53
N ILE A 23 2.30 -28.20 -14.06
CA ILE A 23 1.68 -27.60 -15.24
C ILE A 23 1.88 -28.51 -16.46
N ARG A 24 3.09 -29.03 -16.70
CA ARG A 24 3.35 -29.94 -17.83
C ARG A 24 2.54 -31.22 -17.76
N THR A 25 2.40 -31.80 -16.57
CA THR A 25 1.59 -33.02 -16.37
C THR A 25 0.11 -32.73 -16.55
N ALA A 26 -0.41 -31.64 -16.02
CA ALA A 26 -1.80 -31.21 -16.22
C ALA A 26 -2.13 -30.94 -17.71
N VAL A 27 -1.24 -30.24 -18.43
CA VAL A 27 -1.40 -29.98 -19.87
C VAL A 27 -1.42 -31.29 -20.66
N ARG A 28 -0.51 -32.22 -20.35
CA ARG A 28 -0.48 -33.55 -20.99
C ARG A 28 -1.76 -34.34 -20.69
N TRP A 29 -2.19 -34.36 -19.45
CA TRP A 29 -3.42 -35.03 -19.02
C TRP A 29 -4.65 -34.46 -19.76
N LEU A 30 -4.75 -33.13 -19.85
CA LEU A 30 -5.83 -32.43 -20.56
C LEU A 30 -5.83 -32.77 -22.05
N LYS A 31 -4.65 -32.82 -22.68
CA LYS A 31 -4.51 -33.16 -24.10
C LYS A 31 -4.87 -34.61 -24.41
N ILE A 32 -4.60 -35.53 -23.47
CA ILE A 32 -4.96 -36.96 -23.60
C ILE A 32 -6.48 -37.14 -23.45
N HIS A 33 -7.10 -36.52 -22.44
CA HIS A 33 -8.53 -36.71 -22.15
C HIS A 33 -9.45 -35.89 -23.06
N TYR A 34 -9.02 -34.70 -23.51
CA TYR A 34 -9.84 -33.78 -24.30
C TYR A 34 -9.09 -33.20 -25.51
N PRO A 35 -8.64 -34.03 -26.47
CA PRO A 35 -7.74 -33.61 -27.54
C PRO A 35 -8.32 -32.49 -28.43
N GLN A 36 -9.63 -32.48 -28.66
CA GLN A 36 -10.30 -31.46 -29.48
C GLN A 36 -10.50 -30.12 -28.75
N ARG A 37 -10.64 -30.12 -27.41
CA ARG A 37 -10.93 -28.92 -26.62
C ARG A 37 -9.73 -28.40 -25.83
N ALA A 38 -8.64 -29.16 -25.76
CA ALA A 38 -7.46 -28.81 -24.96
C ALA A 38 -6.91 -27.42 -25.31
N ASN A 39 -6.81 -27.09 -26.61
CA ASN A 39 -6.32 -25.78 -27.04
C ASN A 39 -7.25 -24.64 -26.60
N ALA A 40 -8.57 -24.83 -26.70
CA ALA A 40 -9.54 -23.83 -26.27
C ALA A 40 -9.53 -23.61 -24.75
N VAL A 41 -9.41 -24.70 -23.98
CA VAL A 41 -9.31 -24.63 -22.51
C VAL A 41 -8.01 -23.94 -22.08
N LEU A 42 -6.88 -24.29 -22.68
CA LEU A 42 -5.59 -23.64 -22.40
C LEU A 42 -5.63 -22.15 -22.74
N PHE A 43 -6.22 -21.79 -23.88
CA PHE A 43 -6.38 -20.41 -24.29
C PHE A 43 -7.27 -19.62 -23.31
N GLY A 44 -8.39 -20.21 -22.87
CA GLY A 44 -9.28 -19.61 -21.88
C GLY A 44 -8.58 -19.39 -20.52
N VAL A 45 -7.81 -20.37 -20.04
CA VAL A 45 -7.03 -20.23 -18.80
C VAL A 45 -5.95 -19.15 -18.92
N CYS A 46 -5.24 -19.08 -20.05
CA CYS A 46 -4.27 -18.02 -20.30
C CYS A 46 -4.91 -16.63 -20.31
N LEU A 47 -6.08 -16.48 -20.95
CA LEU A 47 -6.83 -15.22 -20.96
C LEU A 47 -7.26 -14.80 -19.55
N LEU A 48 -7.76 -15.74 -18.74
CA LEU A 48 -8.15 -15.47 -17.36
C LEU A 48 -6.95 -15.02 -16.51
N LEU A 49 -5.81 -15.70 -16.64
CA LEU A 49 -4.58 -15.33 -15.94
C LEU A 49 -4.04 -13.97 -16.38
N ALA A 50 -4.08 -13.67 -17.68
CA ALA A 50 -3.69 -12.36 -18.20
C ALA A 50 -4.62 -11.25 -17.67
N GLY A 51 -5.94 -11.49 -17.68
CA GLY A 51 -6.91 -10.54 -17.13
C GLY A 51 -6.71 -10.29 -15.63
N ALA A 52 -6.52 -11.34 -14.83
CA ALA A 52 -6.21 -11.22 -13.41
C ALA A 52 -4.88 -10.46 -13.19
N GLY A 53 -3.86 -10.74 -14.00
CA GLY A 53 -2.58 -10.04 -13.93
C GLY A 53 -2.71 -8.54 -14.23
N VAL A 54 -3.54 -8.17 -15.20
CA VAL A 54 -3.83 -6.76 -15.51
C VAL A 54 -4.56 -6.08 -14.35
N LEU A 55 -5.56 -6.72 -13.75
CA LEU A 55 -6.27 -6.17 -12.59
C LEU A 55 -5.33 -5.91 -11.41
N ILE A 56 -4.48 -6.89 -11.07
CA ILE A 56 -3.48 -6.75 -10.01
C ILE A 56 -2.48 -5.63 -10.34
N ALA A 57 -2.06 -5.52 -11.60
CA ALA A 57 -1.13 -4.47 -12.02
C ALA A 57 -1.75 -3.07 -11.93
N ILE A 58 -3.05 -2.93 -12.20
CA ILE A 58 -3.79 -1.68 -12.03
C ILE A 58 -3.86 -1.33 -10.54
N GLU A 59 -4.25 -2.27 -9.68
CA GLU A 59 -4.33 -2.05 -8.23
C GLU A 59 -2.97 -1.64 -7.63
N MET A 60 -1.87 -2.24 -8.10
CA MET A 60 -0.53 -1.85 -7.64
C MET A 60 -0.09 -0.46 -8.13
N LYS A 61 -0.62 0.00 -9.28
CA LYS A 61 -0.26 1.29 -9.86
C LYS A 61 -1.09 2.45 -9.30
N ASP A 62 -2.32 2.19 -8.85
CA ASP A 62 -3.21 3.19 -8.28
C ASP A 62 -2.84 3.62 -6.84
N GLN A 63 -1.62 3.30 -6.38
CA GLN A 63 -1.14 3.85 -5.12
C GLN A 63 -1.03 5.38 -5.22
N PRO A 64 -1.66 6.12 -4.29
CA PRO A 64 -1.59 7.57 -4.29
C PRO A 64 -0.14 8.05 -4.13
N THR A 65 0.35 8.84 -5.08
CA THR A 65 1.64 9.51 -4.98
C THR A 65 1.49 10.78 -4.13
N PHE A 66 1.92 10.72 -2.87
CA PHE A 66 1.95 11.87 -1.98
C PHE A 66 3.18 12.75 -2.22
N ARG A 67 3.00 14.07 -2.27
CA ARG A 67 4.10 15.05 -2.28
C ARG A 67 4.22 15.73 -0.91
N PRO A 68 5.41 16.18 -0.53
CA PRO A 68 5.57 17.06 0.63
C PRO A 68 4.70 18.31 0.47
N ASN A 69 4.04 18.73 1.54
CA ASN A 69 3.07 19.83 1.63
C ASN A 69 1.71 19.60 0.95
N ASP A 70 1.41 18.39 0.48
CA ASP A 70 0.06 18.04 0.05
C ASP A 70 -0.89 18.08 1.24
N LEU A 71 -2.12 18.54 1.02
CA LEU A 71 -3.14 18.56 2.05
C LEU A 71 -4.09 17.39 1.85
N LEU A 72 -4.15 16.53 2.84
CA LEU A 72 -4.93 15.31 2.86
C LEU A 72 -6.22 15.55 3.64
N THR A 73 -7.35 15.19 3.03
CA THR A 73 -8.65 15.16 3.70
C THR A 73 -9.08 13.72 3.88
N LEU A 74 -9.42 13.37 5.13
CA LEU A 74 -9.83 12.03 5.50
C LEU A 74 -11.34 11.86 5.32
N GLN A 75 -11.75 10.81 4.61
CA GLN A 75 -13.16 10.40 4.51
C GLN A 75 -13.58 9.45 5.64
N GLU A 76 -12.62 8.90 6.39
CA GLU A 76 -12.83 8.01 7.54
C GLU A 76 -11.90 8.43 8.69
N PRO A 77 -12.29 8.29 9.96
CA PRO A 77 -11.42 8.63 11.08
C PRO A 77 -10.26 7.64 11.16
N VAL A 78 -9.04 8.14 11.27
CA VAL A 78 -7.82 7.31 11.27
C VAL A 78 -7.08 7.43 12.59
N VAL A 79 -6.57 6.30 13.08
CA VAL A 79 -5.70 6.26 14.25
C VAL A 79 -4.28 6.64 13.84
N ALA A 80 -3.77 7.70 14.45
CA ALA A 80 -2.43 8.20 14.24
C ALA A 80 -1.58 8.03 15.52
N ARG A 81 -0.27 8.03 15.36
CA ARG A 81 0.69 8.03 16.48
C ARG A 81 1.46 9.34 16.48
N THR A 82 1.42 10.09 17.57
CA THR A 82 2.18 11.34 17.67
C THR A 82 3.68 11.05 17.59
N ILE A 83 4.39 11.82 16.77
CA ILE A 83 5.85 11.84 16.73
C ILE A 83 6.27 12.91 17.73
N VAL A 84 6.78 12.50 18.88
CA VAL A 84 7.26 13.45 19.89
C VAL A 84 8.75 13.69 19.64
N SER A 85 9.12 14.97 19.51
CA SER A 85 10.51 15.38 19.29
C SER A 85 11.43 15.05 20.47
N ASP A 86 10.85 14.88 21.67
CA ASP A 86 11.57 14.54 22.89
C ASP A 86 11.74 13.03 23.05
N ARG A 87 12.99 12.60 23.20
CA ARG A 87 13.42 11.19 23.22
C ARG A 87 12.87 10.38 24.41
N GLU A 88 12.35 11.07 25.44
CA GLU A 88 11.75 10.47 26.64
C GLU A 88 10.22 10.46 26.63
N SER A 89 9.59 11.13 25.67
CA SER A 89 8.13 11.21 25.58
C SER A 89 7.57 9.99 24.87
N ARG A 90 6.72 9.23 25.57
CA ARG A 90 6.03 8.06 24.99
C ARG A 90 5.11 8.55 23.86
N SER A 91 5.23 7.95 22.68
CA SER A 91 4.30 8.21 21.57
C SER A 91 2.88 7.84 22.00
N ILE A 92 1.94 8.76 21.76
CA ILE A 92 0.54 8.58 22.13
C ILE A 92 -0.23 8.27 20.85
N THR A 93 -1.13 7.30 20.93
CA THR A 93 -2.12 7.03 19.87
C THR A 93 -3.27 8.03 20.00
N CYS A 94 -3.55 8.77 18.95
CA CYS A 94 -4.64 9.74 18.87
C CYS A 94 -5.44 9.52 17.58
N VAL A 95 -6.69 9.98 17.56
CA VAL A 95 -7.56 9.86 16.39
C VAL A 95 -7.55 11.17 15.61
N VAL A 96 -7.49 11.09 14.29
CA VAL A 96 -7.74 12.23 13.39
C VAL A 96 -9.14 12.03 12.80
N ASP A 97 -9.99 13.04 12.94
CA ASP A 97 -11.40 12.95 12.57
C ASP A 97 -11.64 13.13 11.06
N LEU A 98 -12.88 12.81 10.66
CA LEU A 98 -13.45 13.02 9.34
C LEU A 98 -13.35 14.49 8.91
N HIS A 99 -13.05 14.76 7.64
CA HIS A 99 -12.96 16.10 7.03
C HIS A 99 -11.87 17.01 7.61
N GLU A 100 -11.01 16.49 8.48
CA GLU A 100 -9.87 17.24 8.97
C GLU A 100 -8.73 17.27 7.95
N HIS A 101 -7.92 18.31 8.07
CA HIS A 101 -6.83 18.59 7.15
C HIS A 101 -5.50 18.14 7.75
N LEU A 102 -4.83 17.23 7.04
CA LEU A 102 -3.50 16.73 7.35
C LEU A 102 -2.51 17.24 6.29
N GLY A 103 -1.55 18.06 6.70
CA GLY A 103 -0.44 18.47 5.84
C GLY A 103 0.59 17.34 5.74
N VAL A 104 0.80 16.75 4.57
CA VAL A 104 1.80 15.69 4.37
C VAL A 104 3.20 16.29 4.52
N LEU A 105 3.98 15.78 5.46
CA LEU A 105 5.38 16.19 5.65
C LEU A 105 6.30 15.29 4.83
N GLU A 106 6.16 13.98 5.00
CA GLU A 106 7.05 13.00 4.39
C GLU A 106 6.38 11.63 4.28
N LEU A 107 6.60 10.93 3.17
CA LEU A 107 6.14 9.56 2.99
C LEU A 107 7.33 8.61 3.18
N ASP A 108 7.31 7.83 4.27
CA ASP A 108 8.29 6.77 4.49
C ASP A 108 7.86 5.53 3.71
N ASN A 109 8.29 5.49 2.44
CA ASN A 109 8.03 4.38 1.52
C ASN A 109 8.63 3.04 1.99
N GLU A 110 9.71 3.07 2.78
CA GLU A 110 10.36 1.85 3.27
C GLU A 110 9.54 1.18 4.37
N ARG A 111 8.80 1.96 5.16
CA ARG A 111 7.98 1.48 6.28
C ARG A 111 6.48 1.51 6.01
N GLY A 112 6.05 2.04 4.86
CA GLY A 112 4.65 2.22 4.52
C GLY A 112 3.93 3.16 5.49
N SER A 113 4.62 4.18 6.00
CA SER A 113 4.05 5.14 6.96
C SER A 113 4.12 6.57 6.45
N LEU A 114 3.03 7.30 6.59
CA LEU A 114 2.89 8.71 6.28
C LEU A 114 3.21 9.54 7.53
N ARG A 115 4.10 10.53 7.41
CA ARG A 115 4.23 11.61 8.38
C ARG A 115 3.38 12.78 7.92
N ALA A 116 2.50 13.24 8.80
CA ALA A 116 1.62 14.37 8.52
C ALA A 116 1.56 15.32 9.73
N LEU A 117 1.26 16.58 9.46
CA LEU A 117 0.98 17.63 10.42
C LEU A 117 -0.52 17.80 10.51
N VAL A 118 -1.06 17.83 11.72
CA VAL A 118 -2.48 18.12 11.95
C VAL A 118 -2.71 19.62 11.78
N GLU A 119 -3.29 20.04 10.66
CA GLU A 119 -3.53 21.47 10.38
C GLU A 119 -4.90 21.94 10.85
N SER A 120 -5.89 21.05 10.83
CA SER A 120 -7.22 21.30 11.38
C SER A 120 -7.61 20.13 12.26
N ASN A 121 -8.23 20.45 13.39
CA ASN A 121 -8.99 19.48 14.17
C ASN A 121 -10.11 20.21 14.94
N ASN A 122 -11.34 20.06 14.48
CA ASN A 122 -12.52 20.71 15.06
C ASN A 122 -12.95 20.02 16.37
N THR A 123 -12.51 18.79 16.64
CA THR A 123 -12.85 18.06 17.87
C THR A 123 -11.73 18.11 18.90
N SER A 124 -11.93 18.91 19.96
CA SER A 124 -10.97 19.12 21.07
C SER A 124 -11.11 18.11 22.22
N VAL A 125 -11.59 16.90 21.92
CA VAL A 125 -11.78 15.83 22.91
C VAL A 125 -10.43 15.11 23.13
N PRO A 126 -10.09 14.65 24.35
CA PRO A 126 -8.76 14.10 24.69
C PRO A 126 -8.29 12.86 23.91
N LEU A 127 -9.16 12.28 23.06
CA LEU A 127 -8.81 11.16 22.18
C LEU A 127 -8.23 11.62 20.84
N TYR A 128 -8.41 12.89 20.46
CA TYR A 128 -8.02 13.38 19.15
C TYR A 128 -6.65 14.07 19.13
N CYS A 129 -6.01 14.06 17.97
CA CYS A 129 -4.67 14.65 17.82
C CYS A 129 -4.73 16.18 17.91
N PRO A 130 -3.85 16.83 18.71
CA PRO A 130 -3.88 18.28 18.82
C PRO A 130 -3.44 18.95 17.51
N ILE A 131 -4.00 20.13 17.23
CA ILE A 131 -3.60 20.97 16.09
C ILE A 131 -2.11 21.32 16.22
N GLY A 132 -1.37 21.19 15.12
CA GLY A 132 0.07 21.42 15.06
C GLY A 132 0.93 20.22 15.49
N ALA A 133 0.33 19.08 15.86
CA ALA A 133 1.09 17.88 16.17
C ALA A 133 1.55 17.16 14.90
N GLU A 134 2.81 16.72 14.90
CA GLU A 134 3.31 15.76 13.94
C GLU A 134 2.82 14.37 14.31
N VAL A 135 2.20 13.69 13.34
CA VAL A 135 1.67 12.35 13.50
C VAL A 135 2.21 11.42 12.43
N ARG A 136 2.39 10.15 12.82
CA ARG A 136 2.69 9.04 11.93
C ARG A 136 1.44 8.21 11.76
N ILE A 137 1.05 8.00 10.52
CA ILE A 137 -0.09 7.19 10.11
C ILE A 137 0.44 6.05 9.26
N GLU A 138 -0.06 4.84 9.48
CA GLU A 138 0.26 3.72 8.59
C GLU A 138 -0.57 3.86 7.30
N ALA A 139 0.09 3.87 6.13
CA ALA A 139 -0.56 4.13 4.86
C ALA A 139 -1.65 3.10 4.51
N ALA A 140 -1.56 1.89 5.07
CA ALA A 140 -2.57 0.84 4.93
C ALA A 140 -3.94 1.21 5.53
N TRP A 141 -3.99 2.17 6.45
CA TRP A 141 -5.24 2.62 7.10
C TRP A 141 -5.86 3.84 6.43
N LEU A 142 -5.23 4.38 5.39
CA LEU A 142 -5.77 5.48 4.60
C LEU A 142 -6.73 4.91 3.56
N HIS A 143 -7.99 4.74 3.96
CA HIS A 143 -9.07 4.33 3.07
C HIS A 143 -9.67 5.57 2.40
N HIS A 144 -9.59 5.64 1.07
CA HIS A 144 -10.15 6.72 0.25
C HIS A 144 -9.71 8.16 0.62
N PRO A 145 -8.40 8.45 0.74
CA PRO A 145 -7.96 9.81 1.00
C PRO A 145 -8.24 10.72 -0.21
N THR A 146 -8.70 11.94 0.07
CA THR A 146 -8.76 13.00 -0.94
C THR A 146 -7.53 13.88 -0.81
N ILE A 147 -6.72 13.94 -1.88
CA ILE A 147 -5.46 14.68 -1.92
C ILE A 147 -5.70 16.02 -2.61
N THR A 148 -5.32 17.10 -1.94
CA THR A 148 -5.29 18.45 -2.51
C THR A 148 -3.85 18.91 -2.59
N HIS A 149 -3.35 19.05 -3.82
CA HIS A 149 -1.99 19.54 -4.06
C HIS A 149 -1.97 21.05 -3.82
N ARG A 150 -1.18 21.49 -2.84
CA ARG A 150 -0.84 22.91 -2.74
C ARG A 150 0.07 23.24 -3.90
N GLN A 151 -0.32 24.23 -4.72
CA GLN A 151 0.65 24.87 -5.59
C GLN A 151 1.71 25.47 -4.65
N ALA A 152 2.97 25.08 -4.85
CA ALA A 152 4.08 25.78 -4.23
C ALA A 152 3.86 27.26 -4.51
N ASP A 153 3.72 28.05 -3.46
CA ASP A 153 3.65 29.49 -3.59
C ASP A 153 4.91 29.89 -4.33
N THR A 154 4.74 30.32 -5.58
CA THR A 154 5.74 31.17 -6.21
C THR A 154 5.68 32.47 -5.46
N ASP A 155 6.28 32.49 -4.28
CA ASP A 155 6.70 33.71 -3.59
C ASP A 155 7.67 34.40 -4.55
N GLY A 156 7.12 35.29 -5.38
CA GLY A 156 7.77 36.56 -5.66
C GLY A 156 7.46 37.52 -4.51
N PRO A 157 8.25 38.59 -4.31
CA PRO A 157 9.22 39.19 -5.23
C PRO A 157 10.71 38.85 -4.99
#